data_AF-A0A2N6FHP4-F1
#
_entry.id   AF-A0A2N6FHP4-F1
#
_cell.length_a   1.000
_cell.length_b   1.000
_cell.length_c   1.000
_cell.angle_alpha   90.00
_cell.angle_beta   90.00
_cell.angle_gamma   90.00
#
_symmetry.space_group_name_H-M   'P 1'
#
loop_
_entity.id
_entity.type
_entity.pdbx_description
1 polymer ?
#
loop_
_entity_poly.entity_id
_entity_poly.type
_entity_poly.pdbx_seq_one_letter_code
_entity_poly.pdbx_strand_id
1 'polypeptide(L)' 'MFDLKSCRMCGKDFDPAQELTDPAQLAGQILAREDYGDDGELCPDCLASRGRLAMMYRSDCFD' A
#
# COMPACT_ATOMS: atom_id res chain seq x y z
N MET A 1 5.32 20.44 3.56
CA MET A 1 5.88 19.90 4.81
C MET A 1 5.90 18.40 4.60
N PHE A 2 7.08 17.81 4.39
CA PHE A 2 7.19 16.36 4.20
C PHE A 2 7.11 15.74 5.60
N ASP A 3 6.01 15.05 5.89
CA ASP A 3 5.92 14.24 7.10
C ASP A 3 6.49 12.87 6.73
N LEU A 4 7.61 12.49 7.31
CA LEU A 4 8.26 11.22 6.96
C LEU A 4 7.92 10.19 8.03
N LYS A 5 7.37 9.06 7.60
CA LYS A 5 7.06 7.91 8.44
C LYS A 5 7.92 6.72 8.02
N SER A 6 8.29 5.87 8.98
CA SER A 6 8.97 4.61 8.67
C SER A 6 7.95 3.54 8.28
N CYS A 7 8.17 2.89 7.13
CA CYS A 7 7.34 1.80 6.64
C CYS A 7 7.41 0.58 7.56
N ARG A 8 6.27 0.07 8.02
CA ARG A 8 6.21 -1.10 8.91
C ARG A 8 6.75 -2.39 8.29
N MET A 9 6.75 -2.50 6.96
CA MET A 9 7.20 -3.70 6.25
C MET A 9 8.69 -3.70 5.89
N CYS A 10 9.24 -2.56 5.46
CA CYS A 10 10.63 -2.49 4.98
C CYS A 10 11.51 -1.53 5.77
N GLY A 11 10.96 -0.76 6.71
CA GLY A 11 11.68 0.19 7.57
C GLY A 11 12.13 1.49 6.88
N LYS A 12 11.90 1.63 5.56
CA LYS A 12 12.28 2.85 4.82
C LYS A 12 11.34 4.01 5.15
N ASP A 13 11.90 5.21 5.17
CA ASP A 13 11.12 6.44 5.30
C ASP A 13 10.33 6.71 4.01
N PHE A 14 9.09 7.17 4.17
CA PHE A 14 8.20 7.56 3.08
C PHE A 14 7.30 8.71 3.51
N ASP A 15 6.82 9.48 2.54
CA ASP A 15 5.80 10.51 2.76
C ASP A 15 4.40 9.86 2.68
N PRO A 16 3.62 9.78 3.77
CA PRO A 16 2.29 9.19 3.75
C PRO A 16 1.27 10.07 3.00
N ALA A 17 1.59 11.34 2.76
CA ALA A 17 0.74 12.25 1.98
C ALA A 17 1.06 12.23 0.49
N GLN A 18 2.03 11.43 0.04
CA GLN A 18 2.30 11.31 -1.39
C GLN A 18 1.08 10.72 -2.12
N GLU A 19 0.78 11.26 -3.30
CA GLU A 19 -0.27 10.72 -4.14
C GLU A 19 0.15 9.37 -4.74
N LEU A 20 -0.75 8.39 -4.70
CA LEU A 20 -0.55 7.07 -5.32
C LEU A 20 -1.19 7.08 -6.71
N THR A 21 -0.39 6.80 -7.73
CA THR A 21 -0.84 6.84 -9.13
C THR A 21 -0.74 5.48 -9.83
N ASP A 22 0.02 4.54 -9.28
CA ASP A 22 0.14 3.20 -9.83
C ASP A 22 -1.04 2.31 -9.35
N PRO A 23 -1.71 1.58 -10.26
CA PRO A 23 -2.84 0.71 -9.88
C PRO A 23 -2.50 -0.32 -8.81
N ALA A 24 -1.28 -0.85 -8.78
CA ALA A 24 -0.91 -1.80 -7.73
C ALA A 24 -0.74 -1.13 -6.36
N GLN A 25 -0.32 0.14 -6.32
CA GLN A 25 -0.28 0.91 -5.06
C GLN A 25 -1.69 1.12 -4.52
N LEU A 26 -2.64 1.51 -5.38
CA LEU A 26 -4.03 1.71 -5.01
C LEU A 26 -4.69 0.40 -4.54
N ALA A 27 -4.48 -0.70 -5.27
CA ALA A 27 -4.93 -2.03 -4.86
C ALA A 27 -4.34 -2.43 -3.49
N GLY A 28 -3.05 -2.18 -3.28
CA GLY A 28 -2.40 -2.40 -1.99
C GLY A 28 -3.00 -1.56 -0.86
N GLN A 29 -3.38 -0.31 -1.13
CA GLN A 29 -4.00 0.60 -0.18
C GLN A 29 -5.41 0.15 0.22
N ILE A 30 -6.21 -0.33 -0.74
CA ILE A 30 -7.53 -0.92 -0.47
C ILE A 30 -7.39 -2.08 0.52
N LEU A 31 -6.46 -3.01 0.26
CA LEU A 31 -6.19 -4.12 1.17
C LEU A 31 -5.67 -3.67 2.53
N ALA A 32 -4.82 -2.65 2.57
CA ALA A 32 -4.31 -2.09 3.82
C ALA A 32 -5.46 -1.57 4.71
N ARG A 33 -6.48 -0.97 4.11
CA ARG A 33 -7.67 -0.46 4.80
C ARG A 33 -8.67 -1.55 5.17
N GLU A 34 -8.95 -2.46 4.25
CA GLU A 34 -10.10 -3.37 4.36
C GLU A 34 -9.73 -4.70 5.03
N ASP A 35 -8.53 -5.23 4.75
CA ASP A 35 -8.14 -6.58 5.16
C ASP A 35 -7.08 -6.57 6.28
N TYR A 36 -6.08 -5.70 6.17
CA TYR A 36 -4.89 -5.75 7.05
C TYR A 36 -4.94 -4.75 8.21
N GLY A 37 -5.69 -3.64 8.08
CA GLY A 37 -5.77 -2.60 9.10
C GLY A 37 -4.48 -1.81 9.29
N ASP A 38 -3.65 -1.70 8.24
CA ASP A 38 -2.36 -0.99 8.24
C ASP A 38 -2.31 0.17 7.21
N ASP A 39 -3.48 0.78 6.93
CA ASP A 39 -3.59 1.95 6.05
C ASP A 39 -2.72 3.12 6.56
N GLY A 40 -1.95 3.72 5.65
CA GLY A 40 -0.98 4.76 5.97
C GLY A 40 0.24 4.30 6.78
N GLU A 41 0.48 2.99 6.97
CA GLU A 41 1.69 2.46 7.62
C GLU A 41 2.77 1.97 6.65
N LEU A 42 2.41 1.83 5.36
CA LEU A 42 3.28 1.24 4.35
C LEU A 42 3.69 2.24 3.29
N CYS A 43 4.93 2.11 2.84
CA CYS A 43 5.42 2.86 1.71
C CYS A 43 4.77 2.37 0.39
N PRO A 44 4.81 3.22 -0.66
CA PRO A 44 4.23 2.90 -1.96
C PRO A 44 4.76 1.60 -2.58
N ASP A 45 6.05 1.29 -2.40
CA ASP A 45 6.65 0.06 -2.94
C ASP A 45 6.09 -1.20 -2.28
N CYS A 46 5.85 -1.14 -0.97
CA CYS A 46 5.25 -2.24 -0.21
C CYS A 46 3.77 -2.41 -0.56
N LEU A 47 3.04 -1.30 -0.74
CA LEU A 47 1.67 -1.32 -1.26
C LEU A 47 1.63 -1.93 -2.67
N ALA A 48 2.50 -1.50 -3.58
CA ALA A 48 2.58 -2.04 -4.94
C ALA A 48 2.87 -3.55 -4.96
N SER A 49 3.79 -4.01 -4.11
CA SER A 49 4.10 -5.44 -3.99
C SER A 49 2.89 -6.24 -3.53
N ARG A 50 2.20 -5.76 -2.49
CA ARG A 50 0.97 -6.37 -1.97
C ARG A 50 -0.16 -6.38 -3.03
N GLY A 51 -0.42 -5.23 -3.65
CA GLY A 51 -1.47 -5.08 -4.65
C GLY A 51 -1.22 -5.95 -5.89
N ARG A 52 0.02 -6.06 -6.38
CA ARG A 52 0.34 -6.96 -7.51
C ARG A 52 -0.01 -8.41 -7.18
N LEU A 53 0.38 -8.89 -6.00
CA LEU A 53 0.08 -10.26 -5.61
C LEU A 53 -1.42 -10.51 -5.51
N ALA A 54 -2.18 -9.56 -4.94
CA ALA A 54 -3.63 -9.69 -4.88
C ALA A 54 -4.27 -9.67 -6.28
N MET A 55 -3.94 -8.70 -7.14
CA MET A 55 -4.45 -8.64 -8.51
C MET A 55 -4.11 -9.90 -9.33
N MET A 56 -3.02 -10.59 -9.03
CA MET A 56 -2.63 -11.82 -9.73
C MET A 56 -3.31 -13.07 -9.19
N TYR A 57 -3.55 -13.15 -7.88
CA TYR A 57 -3.86 -14.43 -7.20
C TYR A 57 -5.15 -14.42 -6.36
N ARG A 58 -5.76 -13.25 -6.11
CA ARG A 58 -7.03 -13.14 -5.38
C ARG A 58 -8.13 -12.81 -6.38
N SER A 59 -8.96 -13.81 -6.68
CA SER A 59 -10.13 -13.66 -7.56
C SER A 59 -11.34 -13.03 -6.87
N ASP A 60 -11.24 -12.81 -5.56
CA ASP A 60 -12.28 -12.31 -4.65
C ASP A 60 -11.96 -10.90 -4.14
N CYS A 61 -10.99 -10.21 -4.74
CA CYS A 61 -10.60 -8.85 -4.39
C CYS A 61 -10.95 -7.87 -5.52
N PHE A 62 -11.39 -6.66 -5.17
CA PHE A 62 -11.60 -5.49 -6.04
C PHE A 62 -12.83 -5.49 -6.97
N ASP A 63 -13.89 -6.22 -6.60
CA ASP A 63 -15.21 -6.18 -7.26
C ASP A 63 -16.03 -4.93 -6.93
#